data_AF-A0A7X6P6N9-F1
#
_entry.id   AF-A0A7X6P6N9-F1
#
_cell.length_a   1.000
_cell.length_b   1.000
_cell.length_c   1.000
_cell.angle_alpha   90.00
_cell.angle_beta   90.00
_cell.angle_gamma   90.00
#
_symmetry.space_group_name_H-M   'P 1'
#
loop_
_entity.id
_entity.type
_entity.pdbx_description
1 polymer ?
#
loop_
_entity_poly.entity_id
_entity_poly.type
_entity_poly.pdbx_seq_one_letter_code
_entity_poly.pdbx_strand_id
1 'polypeptide(L)'
;MSEAHTAEIVDEGTFDDERSYIESLVERYKNASALPRSKRSRLPDLAKTDLTVFEAWITKAYKHYRERSASAGMVSHTAEWVLDNHYILQQAFRLIEEDMPPAYQQQLPRLTDATYKQFPRVFALIRSLLYQQNYLLDLDDLQSALNAFQEEVPLTMGELWSIPTFIRFG
;
A
#
# COMPACT_ATOMS: atom_id res chain seq x y z
N MET A 1 12.23 -2.84 -19.63
CA MET A 1 11.37 -3.66 -18.74
C MET A 1 11.96 -3.48 -17.34
N SER A 2 11.46 -2.48 -16.61
CA SER A 2 11.85 -2.28 -15.21
C SER A 2 10.99 -3.26 -14.41
N GLU A 3 11.62 -4.18 -13.68
CA GLU A 3 10.94 -4.98 -12.67
C GLU A 3 10.26 -3.98 -11.73
N ALA A 4 8.92 -3.94 -11.73
CA ALA A 4 8.21 -3.35 -10.62
C ALA A 4 8.72 -4.05 -9.37
N HIS A 5 9.01 -3.32 -8.29
CA HIS A 5 9.31 -3.93 -7.01
C HIS A 5 8.00 -4.49 -6.43
N THR A 6 7.44 -5.49 -7.13
CA THR A 6 6.42 -6.37 -6.61
C THR A 6 7.15 -7.19 -5.57
N ALA A 7 7.19 -6.69 -4.34
CA ALA A 7 7.45 -7.55 -3.20
C ALA A 7 6.50 -8.74 -3.38
N GLU A 8 7.10 -9.91 -3.63
CA GLU A 8 6.40 -11.17 -3.84
C GLU A 8 5.26 -11.23 -2.85
N ILE A 9 4.05 -11.54 -3.35
CA ILE A 9 2.89 -11.78 -2.50
C ILE A 9 3.26 -13.02 -1.68
N VAL A 10 3.87 -12.79 -0.51
CA VAL A 10 4.13 -13.84 0.46
C VAL A 10 2.76 -14.32 0.88
N ASP A 11 2.57 -15.63 0.85
CA ASP A 11 1.41 -16.32 1.40
C ASP A 11 1.30 -15.96 2.89
N GLU A 12 0.59 -14.86 3.19
CA GLU A 12 0.20 -14.49 4.54
C GLU A 12 -0.90 -15.47 4.92
N GLY A 13 -0.52 -16.64 5.43
CA GLY A 13 -1.45 -17.73 5.73
C GLY A 13 -2.72 -17.23 6.41
N THR A 14 -3.88 -17.80 6.05
CA THR A 14 -5.17 -17.40 6.61
C THR A 14 -5.22 -17.64 8.11
N PHE A 15 -5.38 -16.56 8.88
CA PHE A 15 -5.57 -16.60 10.33
C PHE A 15 -7.07 -16.62 10.65
N ASP A 16 -7.50 -17.61 11.45
CA ASP A 16 -8.90 -17.77 11.90
C ASP A 16 -9.22 -16.92 13.15
N ASP A 17 -8.19 -16.35 13.78
CA ASP A 17 -8.27 -15.51 14.99
C ASP A 17 -7.51 -14.20 14.80
N GLU A 18 -8.20 -13.09 15.07
CA GLU A 18 -7.68 -11.72 14.93
C GLU A 18 -6.49 -11.47 15.87
N ARG A 19 -6.53 -11.97 17.11
CA ARG A 19 -5.44 -11.74 18.08
C ARG A 19 -4.15 -12.42 17.64
N SER A 20 -4.22 -13.69 17.26
CA SER A 20 -3.09 -14.43 16.69
C SER A 20 -2.49 -13.73 15.47
N TYR A 21 -3.34 -13.11 14.63
CA TYR A 21 -2.86 -12.33 13.50
C TYR A 21 -2.09 -11.08 13.92
N ILE A 22 -2.64 -10.29 14.86
CA ILE A 22 -1.96 -9.08 15.38
C ILE A 22 -0.64 -9.43 16.04
N GLU A 23 -0.58 -10.50 16.84
CA GLU A 23 0.67 -11.01 17.43
C GLU A 23 1.71 -11.34 16.35
N SER A 24 1.27 -11.95 15.24
CA SER A 24 2.15 -12.21 14.08
C SER A 24 2.68 -10.92 13.44
N LEU A 25 1.87 -9.86 13.37
CA LEU A 25 2.29 -8.57 12.82
C LEU A 25 3.30 -7.89 13.75
N VAL A 26 3.05 -7.94 15.06
CA VAL A 26 3.98 -7.42 16.08
C VAL A 26 5.33 -8.11 15.94
N GLU A 27 5.37 -9.44 15.88
CA GLU A 27 6.63 -10.17 15.75
C GLU A 27 7.38 -9.81 14.46
N ARG A 28 6.65 -9.70 13.34
CA ARG A 28 7.22 -9.34 12.02
C ARG A 28 7.72 -7.89 11.96
N TYR A 29 7.04 -6.96 12.62
CA TYR A 29 7.21 -5.53 12.37
C TYR A 29 7.69 -4.70 13.57
N LYS A 30 7.96 -5.31 14.73
CA LYS A 30 8.54 -4.63 15.90
C LYS A 30 9.89 -3.96 15.63
N ASN A 31 10.71 -4.56 14.76
CA ASN A 31 12.07 -4.08 14.47
C ASN A 31 12.09 -3.10 13.29
N ALA A 32 11.87 -1.82 13.59
CA ALA A 32 12.00 -0.73 12.62
C ALA A 32 12.80 0.44 13.18
N SER A 33 13.59 1.09 12.32
CA SER A 33 14.36 2.27 12.71
C SER A 33 14.43 3.30 11.60
N ALA A 34 14.48 4.58 12.00
CA ALA A 34 14.69 5.65 11.04
C ALA A 34 16.14 5.63 10.54
N LEU A 35 16.34 5.65 9.23
CA LEU A 35 17.68 5.68 8.65
C LEU A 35 18.37 7.02 8.92
N PRO A 36 19.71 7.08 9.02
CA PRO A 36 20.43 8.35 9.11
C PRO A 36 20.31 9.15 7.81
N ARG A 37 20.36 10.49 7.89
CA ARG A 37 20.22 11.41 6.74
C ARG A 37 21.09 11.03 5.53
N SER A 38 22.32 10.58 5.76
CA SER A 38 23.26 10.19 4.69
C SER A 38 22.81 8.95 3.89
N LYS A 39 22.04 8.05 4.51
CA LYS A 39 21.51 6.85 3.84
C LYS A 39 20.14 7.11 3.20
N ARG A 40 19.40 8.12 3.66
CA ARG A 40 18.05 8.48 3.16
C ARG A 40 18.05 8.90 1.70
N SER A 41 19.05 9.70 1.28
CA SER A 41 19.12 10.25 -0.08
C SER A 41 19.33 9.21 -1.19
N ARG A 42 19.74 7.99 -0.82
CA ARG A 42 19.97 6.88 -1.75
C ARG A 42 18.79 5.94 -1.86
N LEU A 43 17.71 6.17 -1.12
CA LEU A 43 16.54 5.32 -1.18
C LEU A 43 15.75 5.60 -2.45
N PRO A 44 15.30 4.55 -3.17
CA PRO A 44 14.35 4.73 -4.24
C PRO A 44 13.06 5.35 -3.70
N ASP A 45 12.45 6.21 -4.51
CA ASP A 45 11.12 6.74 -4.24
C ASP A 45 10.12 5.61 -4.53
N LEU A 46 9.72 4.94 -3.46
CA LEU A 46 8.83 3.77 -3.53
C LEU A 46 7.48 4.18 -4.10
N ALA A 47 7.02 5.39 -3.75
CA ALA A 47 5.76 5.90 -4.26
C ALA A 47 5.91 6.16 -5.76
N LYS A 48 6.87 6.98 -6.21
CA LYS A 48 6.90 7.39 -7.61
C LYS A 48 7.15 6.25 -8.61
N THR A 49 8.03 5.31 -8.30
CA THR A 49 8.40 4.28 -9.28
C THR A 49 7.25 3.31 -9.53
N ASP A 50 6.64 2.80 -8.46
CA ASP A 50 5.54 1.84 -8.61
C ASP A 50 4.24 2.53 -9.03
N LEU A 51 3.98 3.75 -8.53
CA LEU A 51 2.78 4.50 -8.86
C LEU A 51 2.71 4.87 -10.34
N THR A 52 3.83 5.27 -10.95
CA THR A 52 3.88 5.55 -12.39
C THR A 52 3.64 4.29 -13.24
N VAL A 53 4.09 3.12 -12.79
CA VAL A 53 3.80 1.84 -13.45
C VAL A 53 2.32 1.50 -13.34
N PHE A 54 1.72 1.64 -12.15
CA PHE A 54 0.29 1.39 -11.94
C PHE A 54 -0.60 2.36 -12.72
N GLU A 55 -0.29 3.65 -12.70
CA GLU A 55 -1.03 4.67 -13.43
C GLU A 55 -1.00 4.41 -14.94
N ALA A 56 0.17 4.07 -15.49
CA ALA A 56 0.30 3.71 -16.89
C ALA A 56 -0.51 2.45 -17.24
N TRP A 57 -0.51 1.45 -16.37
CA TRP A 57 -1.28 0.22 -16.55
C TRP A 57 -2.79 0.46 -16.53
N ILE A 58 -3.31 1.19 -15.53
CA ILE A 58 -4.73 1.54 -15.42
C ILE A 58 -5.17 2.39 -16.62
N THR A 59 -4.36 3.37 -17.02
CA THR A 59 -4.64 4.20 -18.18
C THR A 59 -4.73 3.37 -19.47
N LYS A 60 -3.85 2.38 -19.62
CA LYS A 60 -3.88 1.45 -20.76
C LYS A 60 -5.13 0.56 -20.73
N ALA A 61 -5.50 0.02 -19.57
CA ALA A 61 -6.69 -0.80 -19.40
C ALA A 61 -7.97 0.00 -19.71
N TYR A 62 -8.08 1.22 -19.19
CA TYR A 62 -9.20 2.13 -19.45
C TYR A 62 -9.37 2.39 -20.96
N LYS A 63 -8.27 2.73 -21.67
CA LYS A 63 -8.32 2.94 -23.13
C LYS A 63 -8.78 1.68 -23.87
N HIS A 64 -8.24 0.53 -23.51
CA HIS A 64 -8.60 -0.75 -24.11
C HIS A 64 -10.09 -1.08 -23.97
N TYR A 65 -10.64 -0.96 -22.75
CA TYR A 65 -12.04 -1.28 -22.51
C TYR A 65 -13.00 -0.23 -23.08
N ARG A 66 -12.59 1.03 -23.15
CA ARG A 66 -13.40 2.09 -23.77
C ARG A 66 -13.61 1.85 -25.26
N GLU A 67 -12.56 1.42 -25.97
CA GLU A 67 -12.64 1.06 -27.40
C GLU A 67 -13.53 -0.17 -27.64
N ARG A 68 -13.45 -1.19 -26.77
CA ARG A 68 -14.29 -2.38 -26.86
C ARG A 68 -15.77 -2.10 -26.55
N SER A 69 -16.05 -1.27 -25.56
CA SER A 69 -17.41 -0.87 -25.23
C SER A 69 -18.05 -0.07 -26.37
N ALA A 70 -17.30 0.86 -26.98
CA ALA A 70 -17.77 1.66 -28.12
C ALA A 70 -18.06 0.82 -29.39
N SER A 71 -17.44 -0.35 -29.53
CA SER A 71 -17.67 -1.28 -30.66
C SER A 71 -18.81 -2.27 -30.42
N ALA A 72 -19.69 -1.99 -29.45
CA ALA A 72 -20.81 -2.85 -29.01
C ALA A 72 -20.39 -4.23 -28.50
N GLY A 73 -19.13 -4.39 -28.08
CA GLY A 73 -18.65 -5.60 -27.45
C GLY A 73 -19.13 -5.70 -25.99
N MET A 74 -19.55 -6.88 -25.56
CA MET A 74 -19.76 -7.15 -24.13
C MET A 74 -18.42 -7.02 -23.40
N VAL A 75 -18.38 -6.16 -22.39
CA VAL A 75 -17.27 -6.04 -21.45
C VAL A 75 -17.66 -6.71 -20.13
N SER A 76 -16.69 -7.16 -19.33
CA SER A 76 -16.98 -7.72 -18.01
C SER A 76 -17.41 -6.63 -17.03
N HIS A 77 -18.11 -7.00 -15.96
CA HIS A 77 -18.47 -6.06 -14.90
C HIS A 77 -17.26 -5.34 -14.28
N THR A 78 -16.12 -6.02 -14.17
CA THR A 78 -14.87 -5.38 -13.72
C THR A 78 -14.42 -4.28 -14.67
N ALA A 79 -14.54 -4.50 -15.99
CA ALA A 79 -14.18 -3.49 -16.98
C ALA A 79 -15.16 -2.30 -16.95
N GLU A 80 -16.46 -2.54 -16.79
CA GLU A 80 -17.46 -1.48 -16.60
C GLU A 80 -17.13 -0.63 -15.36
N TRP A 81 -16.84 -1.28 -14.24
CA TRP A 81 -16.45 -0.57 -13.02
C TRP A 81 -15.21 0.31 -13.24
N VAL A 82 -14.17 -0.20 -13.93
CA VAL A 82 -12.97 0.61 -14.22
C VAL A 82 -13.30 1.80 -15.13
N LEU A 83 -14.20 1.64 -16.11
CA LEU A 83 -14.61 2.74 -16.98
C LEU A 83 -15.35 3.83 -16.20
N ASP A 84 -16.29 3.42 -15.33
CA ASP A 84 -17.09 4.35 -14.53
C ASP A 84 -16.26 5.04 -13.43
N ASN A 85 -15.25 4.36 -12.89
CA ASN A 85 -14.48 4.82 -11.73
C ASN A 85 -13.05 5.30 -12.06
N HIS A 86 -12.69 5.39 -13.35
CA HIS A 86 -11.34 5.81 -13.76
C HIS A 86 -10.93 7.17 -13.14
N TYR A 87 -11.87 8.10 -12.98
CA TYR A 87 -11.58 9.41 -12.38
C TYR A 87 -11.18 9.30 -10.90
N ILE A 88 -11.74 8.34 -10.15
CA ILE A 88 -11.41 8.08 -8.73
C ILE A 88 -9.98 7.56 -8.64
N LEU A 89 -9.61 6.61 -9.51
CA LEU A 89 -8.24 6.08 -9.57
C LEU A 89 -7.23 7.18 -9.89
N GLN A 90 -7.55 8.03 -10.87
CA GLN A 90 -6.73 9.20 -11.22
C GLN A 90 -6.60 10.20 -10.06
N GLN A 91 -7.66 10.40 -9.28
CA GLN A 91 -7.60 11.22 -8.06
C GLN A 91 -6.73 10.56 -6.98
N ALA A 92 -6.84 9.25 -6.79
CA ALA A 92 -6.02 8.51 -5.83
C ALA A 92 -4.53 8.63 -6.16
N PHE A 93 -4.15 8.47 -7.43
CA PHE A 93 -2.76 8.66 -7.88
C PHE A 93 -2.24 10.05 -7.51
N ARG A 94 -2.97 11.12 -7.84
CA ARG A 94 -2.56 12.50 -7.49
C ARG A 94 -2.44 12.72 -5.98
N LEU A 95 -3.41 12.25 -5.20
CA LEU A 95 -3.37 12.38 -3.75
C LEU A 95 -2.17 11.64 -3.14
N ILE A 96 -1.82 10.46 -3.67
CA ILE A 96 -0.62 9.73 -3.21
C ILE A 96 0.65 10.54 -3.52
N GLU A 97 0.76 11.12 -4.71
CA GLU A 97 1.92 11.94 -5.08
C GLU A 97 2.05 13.21 -4.23
N GLU A 98 0.92 13.87 -3.94
CA GLU A 98 0.87 15.10 -3.15
C GLU A 98 1.16 14.84 -1.66
N ASP A 99 0.54 13.80 -1.10
CA ASP A 99 0.60 13.49 0.34
C ASP A 99 1.84 12.67 0.73
N MET A 100 2.56 12.08 -0.24
CA MET A 100 3.78 11.29 0.01
C MET A 100 5.02 11.86 -0.68
N PRO A 101 5.47 13.08 -0.32
CA PRO A 101 6.71 13.61 -0.87
C PRO A 101 7.91 12.73 -0.44
N PRO A 102 8.92 12.54 -1.32
CA PRO A 102 10.05 11.64 -1.04
C PRO A 102 10.78 11.96 0.28
N ALA A 103 10.89 13.24 0.62
CA ALA A 103 11.52 13.67 1.87
C ALA A 103 10.75 13.19 3.12
N TYR A 104 9.43 13.07 3.05
CA TYR A 104 8.60 12.53 4.13
C TYR A 104 8.77 11.01 4.23
N GLN A 105 8.65 10.31 3.10
CA GLN A 105 8.79 8.85 3.04
C GLN A 105 10.19 8.37 3.51
N GLN A 106 11.23 9.16 3.28
CA GLN A 106 12.59 8.87 3.75
C GLN A 106 12.76 8.99 5.28
N GLN A 107 11.85 9.68 5.98
CA GLN A 107 11.90 9.86 7.43
C GLN A 107 11.22 8.73 8.20
N LEU A 108 10.32 7.99 7.55
CA LEU A 108 9.57 6.91 8.18
C LEU A 108 10.51 5.80 8.69
N PRO A 109 10.24 5.21 9.88
CA PRO A 109 10.92 4.02 10.36
C PRO A 109 10.82 2.88 9.35
N ARG A 110 11.94 2.22 9.07
CA ARG A 110 12.03 1.14 8.08
C ARG A 110 12.39 -0.18 8.74
N LEU A 111 11.81 -1.25 8.22
CA LEU A 111 12.04 -2.60 8.72
C LEU A 111 13.50 -3.01 8.50
N THR A 112 14.12 -3.56 9.55
CA THR A 112 15.52 -4.03 9.50
C THR A 112 15.63 -5.49 9.08
N ASP A 113 14.64 -6.31 9.48
CA ASP A 113 14.66 -7.76 9.37
C ASP A 113 13.30 -8.27 8.86
N ALA A 114 13.10 -8.31 7.53
CA ALA A 114 11.89 -8.88 6.91
C ALA A 114 12.05 -9.00 5.39
N THR A 115 11.09 -9.67 4.73
CA THR A 115 10.86 -9.63 3.27
C THR A 115 10.72 -8.19 2.75
N TYR A 116 10.18 -7.30 3.58
CA TYR A 116 10.05 -5.86 3.34
C TYR A 116 11.27 -5.06 3.81
N LYS A 117 12.48 -5.63 3.75
CA LYS A 117 13.69 -4.94 4.21
C LYS A 117 13.80 -3.57 3.56
N GLN A 118 14.02 -2.55 4.37
CA GLN A 118 14.09 -1.14 3.96
C GLN A 118 12.77 -0.50 3.51
N PHE A 119 11.61 -1.17 3.50
CA PHE A 119 10.33 -0.50 3.33
C PHE A 119 9.90 0.19 4.63
N PRO A 120 9.10 1.28 4.56
CA PRO A 120 8.48 1.86 5.75
C PRO A 120 7.67 0.78 6.49
N ARG A 121 7.82 0.69 7.81
CA ARG A 121 7.08 -0.29 8.63
C ARG A 121 5.57 -0.17 8.43
N VAL A 122 5.07 1.06 8.49
CA VAL A 122 3.65 1.37 8.29
C VAL A 122 3.12 0.92 6.93
N PHE A 123 3.94 0.94 5.87
CA PHE A 123 3.53 0.42 4.56
C PHE A 123 3.27 -1.08 4.61
N ALA A 124 4.20 -1.85 5.19
CA ALA A 124 4.04 -3.28 5.35
C ALA A 124 2.82 -3.61 6.23
N LEU A 125 2.67 -2.90 7.35
CA LEU A 125 1.54 -3.07 8.25
C LEU A 125 0.18 -2.84 7.56
N ILE A 126 0.01 -1.71 6.88
CA ILE A 126 -1.25 -1.40 6.17
C ILE A 126 -1.52 -2.42 5.07
N ARG A 127 -0.49 -2.84 4.32
CA ARG A 127 -0.66 -3.83 3.26
C ARG A 127 -1.13 -5.18 3.80
N SER A 128 -0.56 -5.66 4.90
CA SER A 128 -0.99 -6.90 5.55
C SER A 128 -2.44 -6.80 6.05
N LEU A 129 -2.80 -5.70 6.70
CA LEU A 129 -4.18 -5.48 7.17
C LEU A 129 -5.19 -5.43 6.01
N LEU A 130 -4.87 -4.74 4.92
CA LEU A 130 -5.71 -4.73 3.72
C LEU A 130 -5.85 -6.12 3.09
N TYR A 131 -4.75 -6.87 3.02
CA TYR A 131 -4.75 -8.24 2.52
C TYR A 131 -5.66 -9.14 3.36
N GLN A 132 -5.58 -9.06 4.70
CA GLN A 132 -6.43 -9.83 5.61
C GLN A 132 -7.93 -9.52 5.42
N GLN A 133 -8.26 -8.28 5.07
CA GLN A 133 -9.62 -7.87 4.74
C GLN A 133 -10.01 -8.16 3.28
N ASN A 134 -9.21 -8.88 2.50
CA ASN A 134 -9.41 -9.09 1.06
C ASN A 134 -9.61 -7.78 0.28
N TYR A 135 -8.99 -6.69 0.74
CA TYR A 135 -9.15 -5.33 0.23
C TYR A 135 -10.60 -4.78 0.31
N LEU A 136 -11.47 -5.43 1.09
CA LEU A 136 -12.79 -4.94 1.48
C LEU A 136 -12.64 -4.13 2.77
N LEU A 137 -12.19 -2.89 2.61
CA LEU A 137 -11.82 -2.02 3.73
C LEU A 137 -12.98 -1.78 4.71
N ASP A 138 -12.84 -2.32 5.92
CA ASP A 138 -13.59 -1.95 7.11
C ASP A 138 -12.69 -1.08 8.01
N LEU A 139 -13.13 0.16 8.23
CA LEU A 139 -12.36 1.14 8.98
C LEU A 139 -12.37 0.87 10.49
N ASP A 140 -13.43 0.27 11.02
CA ASP A 140 -13.56 -0.02 12.45
C ASP A 140 -12.64 -1.20 12.82
N ASP A 141 -12.59 -2.22 11.96
CA ASP A 141 -11.65 -3.34 12.09
C ASP A 141 -10.20 -2.87 11.92
N LEU A 142 -9.92 -2.03 10.91
CA LEU A 142 -8.59 -1.48 10.70
C LEU A 142 -8.12 -0.65 11.90
N GLN A 143 -9.01 0.18 12.46
CA GLN A 143 -8.71 0.98 13.64
C GLN A 143 -8.42 0.10 14.86
N SER A 144 -9.23 -0.95 15.07
CA SER A 144 -9.07 -1.89 16.18
C SER A 144 -7.74 -2.64 16.08
N ALA A 145 -7.40 -3.15 14.90
CA ALA A 145 -6.12 -3.79 14.62
C ALA A 145 -4.93 -2.86 14.85
N LEU A 146 -5.01 -1.61 14.39
CA LEU A 146 -3.95 -0.61 14.58
C LEU A 146 -3.78 -0.23 16.06
N ASN A 147 -4.87 -0.16 16.82
CA ASN A 147 -4.81 0.10 18.27
C ASN A 147 -4.12 -1.05 18.99
N ALA A 148 -4.54 -2.30 18.73
CA ALA A 148 -3.94 -3.49 19.32
C ALA A 148 -2.44 -3.62 18.98
N PHE A 149 -2.06 -3.34 17.72
CA PHE A 149 -0.64 -3.31 17.34
C PHE A 149 0.15 -2.24 18.11
N GLN A 150 -0.43 -1.05 18.32
CA GLN A 150 0.22 0.07 19.02
C GLN A 150 0.42 -0.16 20.52
N GLU A 151 -0.36 -1.03 21.15
CA GLU A 151 -0.16 -1.42 22.56
C GLU A 151 1.22 -2.06 22.77
N GLU A 152 1.68 -2.85 21.79
CA GLU A 152 2.98 -3.51 21.82
C GLU A 152 4.08 -2.71 21.12
N VAL A 153 3.75 -2.10 19.97
CA VAL A 153 4.71 -1.42 19.09
C VAL A 153 4.18 -0.03 18.73
N PRO A 154 4.57 1.02 19.49
CA PRO A 154 4.11 2.37 19.22
C PRO A 154 4.49 2.85 17.80
N LEU A 155 3.49 3.39 17.10
CA LEU A 155 3.68 4.06 15.83
C LEU A 155 4.10 5.51 16.07
N THR A 156 5.04 5.99 15.26
CA THR A 156 5.44 7.40 15.29
C THR A 156 4.35 8.27 14.68
N MET A 157 4.32 9.56 15.02
CA MET A 157 3.39 10.52 14.39
C MET A 157 3.48 10.49 12.85
N GLY A 158 4.68 10.39 12.28
CA GLY A 158 4.86 10.27 10.83
C GLY A 158 4.27 8.97 10.26
N GLU A 159 4.31 7.86 11.00
CA GLU A 159 3.63 6.65 10.55
C GLU A 159 2.11 6.85 10.56
N LEU A 160 1.53 7.35 11.65
CA LEU A 160 0.09 7.59 11.76
C LEU A 160 -0.44 8.51 10.66
N TRP A 161 0.24 9.64 10.41
CA TRP A 161 -0.15 10.57 9.35
C TRP A 161 -0.02 9.99 7.94
N SER A 162 0.79 8.95 7.74
CA SER A 162 0.96 8.29 6.44
C SER A 162 -0.08 7.20 6.14
N ILE A 163 -0.86 6.76 7.13
CA ILE A 163 -1.83 5.67 6.99
C ILE A 163 -2.82 5.91 5.84
N PRO A 164 -3.49 7.08 5.72
CA PRO A 164 -4.45 7.29 4.63
C PRO A 164 -3.82 7.16 3.24
N THR A 165 -2.58 7.59 3.09
CA THR A 165 -1.87 7.52 1.82
C THR A 165 -1.47 6.08 1.49
N PHE A 166 -1.03 5.30 2.48
CA PHE A 166 -0.73 3.89 2.28
C PHE A 166 -1.98 3.02 2.05
N ILE A 167 -3.14 3.40 2.61
CA ILE A 167 -4.42 2.76 2.27
C ILE A 167 -4.77 2.97 0.79
N ARG A 168 -4.53 4.15 0.24
CA ARG A 168 -4.79 4.44 -1.19
C ARG A 168 -3.82 3.73 -2.12
N PHE A 169 -2.59 3.51 -1.66
CA PHE A 169 -1.56 2.85 -2.44
C PHE A 169 -1.77 1.32 -2.49
N GLY A 170 -2.32 0.75 -1.42
CA GLY A 170 -2.55 -0.69 -1.26
C GLY A 170 -3.52 -1.28 -2.26
#